data_AF-A0A9X9L9L5-F1
#
_entry.id   AF-A0A9X9L9L5-F1
#
_cell.length_a   1.000
_cell.length_b   1.000
_cell.length_c   1.000
_cell.angle_alpha   90.00
_cell.angle_beta   90.00
_cell.angle_gamma   90.00
#
_symmetry.space_group_name_H-M   'P 1'
#
loop_
_entity.id
_entity.type
_entity.pdbx_description
1 polymer ?
#
loop_
_entity_poly.entity_id
_entity_poly.type
_entity_poly.pdbx_seq_one_letter_code
_entity_poly.pdbx_strand_id
1 'polypeptide(L)'
;MLTGLEHTVKMKENLAIDYEHFLTGNLKFMALERLMIFSLTGEVIRRTCRHDLESFFYVFIVGCIEYEKVSESKDNSMNDWCRKDLKMNFMCKAYDVMSSEMLENFTPSFEGLKGLGIILRKILFNYNGKYIETPEDCGPLYQRMIKAFDKTI
;
A
#
# COMPACT_ATOMS: atom_id res chain seq x y z
N MET A 1 -13.18 -12.23 0.57
CA MET A 1 -13.55 -12.08 2.00
C MET A 1 -12.38 -11.39 2.68
N LEU A 2 -12.59 -10.22 3.32
CA LEU A 2 -11.53 -9.62 4.15
C LEU A 2 -11.33 -10.53 5.38
N THR A 3 -10.10 -10.95 5.61
CA THR A 3 -9.67 -11.71 6.80
C THR A 3 -8.45 -10.99 7.38
N GLY A 4 -8.25 -11.01 8.70
CA GLY A 4 -7.12 -10.30 9.32
C GLY A 4 -7.50 -9.03 10.13
N LEU A 5 -8.69 -8.99 10.74
CA LEU A 5 -9.19 -7.84 11.50
C LEU A 5 -8.71 -7.83 12.97
N GLU A 6 -7.88 -8.80 13.39
CA GLU A 6 -7.29 -8.87 14.73
C GLU A 6 -6.39 -7.68 15.10
N HIS A 7 -6.02 -6.87 14.10
CA HIS A 7 -5.23 -5.65 14.28
C HIS A 7 -6.01 -4.36 13.95
N THR A 8 -7.33 -4.44 13.79
CA THR A 8 -8.18 -3.26 13.57
C THR A 8 -8.26 -2.43 14.84
N VAL A 9 -7.88 -1.15 14.75
CA VAL A 9 -7.95 -0.21 15.88
C VAL A 9 -9.17 0.70 15.70
N LYS A 10 -10.05 0.72 16.70
CA LYS A 10 -11.22 1.62 16.72
C LYS A 10 -10.75 3.06 16.92
N MET A 11 -11.17 3.98 16.06
CA MET A 11 -10.73 5.39 16.14
C MET A 11 -11.22 6.16 17.38
N LYS A 12 -12.14 5.60 18.19
CA LYS A 12 -12.63 6.19 19.44
C LYS A 12 -12.55 5.23 20.63
N GLU A 13 -11.80 5.70 21.63
CA GLU A 13 -11.74 5.36 23.06
C GLU A 13 -11.13 4.00 23.50
N ASN A 14 -9.92 4.14 24.07
CA ASN A 14 -9.43 3.56 25.33
C ASN A 14 -8.98 2.09 25.41
N LEU A 15 -8.95 1.34 24.31
CA LEU A 15 -8.24 0.04 24.23
C LEU A 15 -7.07 0.01 23.22
N ALA A 16 -6.80 1.13 22.55
CA ALA A 16 -5.82 1.24 21.45
C ALA A 16 -4.35 1.29 21.91
N ILE A 17 -4.09 1.42 23.20
CA ILE A 17 -2.78 1.85 23.72
C ILE A 17 -1.70 0.77 23.49
N ASP A 18 -2.00 -0.52 23.69
CA ASP A 18 -0.97 -1.56 23.58
C ASP A 18 -0.58 -1.94 22.14
N TYR A 19 -1.45 -1.72 21.14
CA TYR A 19 -1.17 -2.07 19.73
C TYR A 19 -0.61 -0.91 18.90
N GLU A 20 -0.70 0.32 19.41
CA GLU A 20 -0.11 1.50 18.78
C GLU A 20 1.42 1.57 18.99
N HIS A 21 1.96 0.87 19.99
CA HIS A 21 3.40 0.89 20.31
C HIS A 21 4.26 -0.10 19.52
N PHE A 22 3.65 -1.04 18.78
CA PHE A 22 4.38 -2.01 17.97
C PHE A 22 4.13 -1.78 16.47
N LEU A 23 5.17 -1.93 15.66
CA LEU A 23 5.05 -1.96 14.20
C LEU A 23 4.38 -3.26 13.76
N THR A 24 3.05 -3.31 13.89
CA THR A 24 2.21 -4.47 13.59
C THR A 24 1.66 -4.42 12.16
N GLY A 25 1.35 -5.59 11.60
CA GLY A 25 0.90 -5.77 10.22
C GLY A 25 1.98 -6.30 9.28
N ASN A 26 1.59 -6.72 8.08
CA ASN A 26 2.50 -7.30 7.11
C ASN A 26 3.33 -6.19 6.42
N LEU A 27 4.68 -6.27 6.50
CA LEU A 27 5.61 -5.31 5.89
C LEU A 27 5.33 -5.09 4.40
N LYS A 28 4.93 -6.15 3.69
CA LYS A 28 4.59 -6.11 2.25
C LYS A 28 3.46 -5.14 1.95
N PHE A 29 2.51 -4.98 2.86
CA PHE A 29 1.35 -4.10 2.68
C PHE A 29 1.38 -2.87 3.59
N MET A 30 2.44 -2.68 4.36
CA MET A 30 2.56 -1.52 5.23
C MET A 30 2.79 -0.24 4.42
N ALA A 31 2.07 0.82 4.78
CA ALA A 31 2.22 2.14 4.19
C ALA A 31 3.65 2.71 4.36
N LEU A 32 4.12 3.45 3.37
CA LEU A 32 5.46 4.02 3.27
C LEU A 32 5.79 4.95 4.43
N GLU A 33 4.86 5.79 4.87
CA GLU A 33 5.12 6.70 6.01
C GLU A 33 5.44 5.91 7.29
N ARG A 34 4.67 4.85 7.57
CA ARG A 34 4.90 4.00 8.75
C ARG A 34 6.24 3.29 8.67
N LEU A 35 6.59 2.75 7.50
CA LEU A 35 7.90 2.13 7.27
C LEU A 35 9.03 3.15 7.40
N MET A 36 8.87 4.33 6.80
CA MET A 36 9.86 5.40 6.82
C MET A 36 10.14 5.87 8.25
N ILE A 37 9.11 6.30 8.98
CA ILE A 37 9.28 6.84 10.33
C ILE A 37 9.88 5.79 11.26
N PHE A 38 9.37 4.57 11.25
CA PHE A 38 9.93 3.51 12.08
C PHE A 38 11.38 3.19 11.70
N SER A 39 11.72 3.14 10.40
CA SER A 39 13.10 2.89 9.95
C SER A 39 14.10 3.99 10.35
N LEU A 40 13.65 5.23 10.46
CA LEU A 40 14.49 6.39 10.77
C LEU A 40 14.59 6.67 12.27
N THR A 41 13.52 6.45 13.02
CA THR A 41 13.38 6.91 14.41
C THR A 41 13.16 5.78 15.41
N GLY A 42 12.72 4.60 14.95
CA GLY A 42 12.22 3.53 15.82
C GLY A 42 10.81 3.80 16.38
N GLU A 43 10.20 4.94 16.05
CA GLU A 43 8.87 5.31 16.54
C GLU A 43 7.76 4.73 15.67
N VAL A 44 6.65 4.38 16.31
CA VAL A 44 5.43 3.94 15.62
C VAL A 44 4.47 5.12 15.56
N ILE A 45 3.95 5.39 14.36
CA ILE A 45 2.90 6.39 14.17
C ILE A 45 1.51 5.76 14.18
N ARG A 46 0.54 6.56 14.58
CA ARG A 46 -0.88 6.21 14.58
C ARG A 46 -1.35 5.86 13.17
N ARG A 47 -2.13 4.78 13.06
CA ARG A 47 -2.78 4.40 11.79
C ARG A 47 -3.89 5.38 11.44
N THR A 48 -4.12 5.52 10.15
CA THR A 48 -5.10 6.43 9.59
C THR A 48 -5.81 5.77 8.43
N CYS A 49 -6.95 6.32 8.01
CA CYS A 49 -7.67 5.83 6.84
C CYS A 49 -6.80 5.81 5.57
N ARG A 50 -5.84 6.74 5.45
CA ARG A 50 -4.92 6.81 4.32
C ARG A 50 -4.00 5.61 4.30
N HIS A 51 -3.49 5.21 5.47
CA HIS A 51 -2.67 4.00 5.60
C HIS A 51 -3.42 2.77 5.12
N ASP A 52 -4.71 2.64 5.44
CA ASP A 52 -5.53 1.51 5.01
C ASP A 52 -5.75 1.52 3.48
N LEU A 53 -5.98 2.69 2.90
CA LEU A 53 -6.14 2.84 1.43
C LEU A 53 -4.84 2.58 0.68
N GLU A 54 -3.70 2.96 1.25
CA GLU A 54 -2.38 2.67 0.72
C GLU A 54 -2.08 1.16 0.79
N SER A 55 -2.38 0.53 1.93
CA SER A 55 -2.32 -0.93 2.07
C SER A 55 -3.21 -1.65 1.06
N PHE A 56 -4.42 -1.16 0.82
CA PHE A 56 -5.32 -1.70 -0.20
C PHE A 56 -4.72 -1.58 -1.61
N PHE A 57 -4.12 -0.44 -1.95
CA PHE A 57 -3.42 -0.28 -3.22
C PHE A 57 -2.28 -1.31 -3.36
N TYR A 58 -1.52 -1.58 -2.30
CA TYR A 58 -0.48 -2.62 -2.35
C TYR A 58 -1.04 -4.02 -2.52
N VAL A 59 -2.16 -4.36 -1.89
CA VAL A 59 -2.85 -5.64 -2.14
C VAL A 59 -3.28 -5.74 -3.60
N PHE A 60 -3.81 -4.66 -4.18
CA PHE A 60 -4.18 -4.61 -5.59
C PHE A 60 -2.96 -4.82 -6.51
N ILE A 61 -1.87 -4.09 -6.30
CA ILE A 61 -0.64 -4.20 -7.10
C ILE A 61 -0.03 -5.61 -7.01
N VAL A 62 0.17 -6.11 -5.78
CA VAL A 62 0.72 -7.46 -5.55
C VAL A 62 -0.18 -8.52 -6.19
N GLY A 63 -1.52 -8.37 -6.07
CA GLY A 63 -2.46 -9.24 -6.75
C GLY A 63 -2.30 -9.21 -8.27
N CYS A 64 -2.18 -8.04 -8.88
CA CYS A 64 -2.03 -7.93 -10.34
C CYS A 64 -0.69 -8.46 -10.87
N ILE A 65 0.36 -8.49 -10.05
CA ILE A 65 1.72 -8.90 -10.46
C ILE A 65 2.00 -10.37 -10.12
N GLU A 66 1.54 -10.86 -8.96
CA GLU A 66 1.94 -12.18 -8.44
C GLU A 66 0.87 -13.27 -8.57
N TYR A 67 -0.35 -12.93 -9.01
CA TYR A 67 -1.45 -13.90 -9.08
C TYR A 67 -1.17 -15.05 -10.05
N GLU A 68 -0.60 -14.76 -11.22
CA GLU A 68 -0.21 -15.80 -12.17
C GLU A 68 1.28 -16.11 -11.99
N LYS A 69 1.62 -17.38 -11.73
CA LYS A 69 3.01 -17.84 -11.81
C LYS A 69 3.42 -17.88 -13.29
N VAL A 70 3.86 -16.75 -13.83
CA VAL A 70 4.45 -16.70 -15.16
C VAL A 70 5.83 -17.38 -15.05
N SER A 71 6.02 -18.50 -15.76
CA SER A 71 7.16 -19.41 -15.66
C SER A 71 8.54 -18.74 -15.70
N GLU A 72 9.42 -19.16 -14.77
CA GLU A 72 10.90 -19.13 -14.62
C GLU A 72 11.78 -18.00 -15.20
N SER A 73 11.28 -17.09 -16.04
CA SER A 73 12.11 -16.16 -16.82
C SER A 73 12.16 -14.73 -16.27
N LYS A 74 11.23 -14.37 -15.38
CA LYS A 74 11.25 -13.10 -14.64
C LYS A 74 10.72 -13.34 -13.22
N ASP A 75 11.60 -13.21 -12.23
CA ASP A 75 11.17 -13.08 -10.85
C ASP A 75 10.52 -11.71 -10.68
N ASN A 76 9.21 -11.63 -10.96
CA ASN A 76 8.39 -10.44 -10.74
C ASN A 76 7.90 -10.37 -9.29
N SER A 77 8.46 -11.19 -8.38
CA SER A 77 8.00 -11.21 -7.00
C SER A 77 8.39 -9.93 -6.28
N MET A 78 7.42 -9.29 -5.62
CA MET A 78 7.62 -8.14 -4.74
C MET A 78 8.17 -8.57 -3.37
N ASN A 79 9.11 -9.53 -3.35
CA ASN A 79 9.77 -10.03 -2.13
C ASN A 79 10.58 -8.93 -1.42
N ASP A 80 11.07 -7.94 -2.17
CA ASP A 80 11.82 -6.84 -1.59
C ASP A 80 10.96 -5.96 -0.66
N TRP A 81 9.64 -6.00 -0.83
CA TRP A 81 8.68 -5.29 0.03
C TRP A 81 8.46 -5.99 1.39
N CYS A 82 9.03 -7.18 1.62
CA CYS A 82 8.98 -7.87 2.91
C CYS A 82 10.36 -8.09 3.54
N ARG A 83 11.40 -7.36 3.08
CA ARG A 83 12.73 -7.40 3.72
C ARG A 83 12.65 -7.00 5.20
N LYS A 84 13.39 -7.72 6.05
CA LYS A 84 13.55 -7.41 7.48
C LYS A 84 14.39 -6.15 7.72
N ASP A 85 15.30 -5.82 6.80
CA ASP A 85 15.94 -4.52 6.75
C ASP A 85 14.89 -3.48 6.34
N LEU A 86 14.34 -2.76 7.32
CA LEU A 86 13.22 -1.83 7.12
C LEU A 86 13.60 -0.62 6.28
N LYS A 87 14.87 -0.19 6.32
CA LYS A 87 15.35 0.92 5.50
C LYS A 87 15.41 0.48 4.04
N MET A 88 15.96 -0.70 3.76
CA MET A 88 15.99 -1.24 2.40
C MET A 88 14.57 -1.54 1.89
N ASN A 89 13.71 -2.10 2.74
CA ASN A 89 12.29 -2.34 2.44
C ASN A 89 11.59 -1.05 1.98
N PHE A 90 11.71 0.01 2.78
CA PHE A 90 11.15 1.33 2.45
C PHE A 90 11.69 1.85 1.11
N MET A 91 13.01 1.82 0.91
CA MET A 91 13.64 2.35 -0.31
C MET A 91 13.19 1.62 -1.57
N CYS A 92 13.17 0.27 -1.56
CA CYS A 92 12.70 -0.53 -2.69
C CYS A 92 11.22 -0.26 -2.98
N LYS A 93 10.37 -0.31 -1.94
CA LYS A 93 8.93 -0.06 -2.10
C LYS A 93 8.65 1.35 -2.62
N ALA A 94 9.33 2.37 -2.08
CA ALA A 94 9.15 3.75 -2.52
C ALA A 94 9.54 3.92 -3.99
N TYR A 95 10.66 3.30 -4.41
CA TYR A 95 11.11 3.31 -5.79
C TYR A 95 10.07 2.67 -6.72
N ASP A 96 9.59 1.47 -6.39
CA ASP A 96 8.63 0.74 -7.22
C ASP A 96 7.30 1.49 -7.35
N VAL A 97 6.78 2.02 -6.24
CA VAL A 97 5.54 2.80 -6.25
C VAL A 97 5.65 4.03 -7.14
N MET A 98 6.81 4.70 -7.15
CA MET A 98 7.06 5.86 -8.01
C MET A 98 7.34 5.48 -9.47
N SER A 99 7.86 4.28 -9.73
CA SER A 99 8.21 3.80 -11.07
C SER A 99 6.97 3.41 -11.87
N SER A 100 6.92 3.79 -13.16
CA SER A 100 5.91 3.24 -14.09
C SER A 100 6.13 1.75 -14.37
N GLU A 101 7.37 1.26 -14.22
CA GLU A 101 7.75 -0.12 -14.55
C GLU A 101 7.03 -1.15 -13.68
N MET A 102 6.69 -0.80 -12.43
CA MET A 102 5.92 -1.66 -11.54
C MET A 102 4.60 -2.10 -12.17
N LEU A 103 3.94 -1.20 -12.91
CA LEU A 103 2.66 -1.50 -13.56
C LEU A 103 2.85 -2.37 -14.81
N GLU A 104 4.01 -2.32 -15.45
CA GLU A 104 4.33 -3.16 -16.62
C GLU A 104 4.49 -4.64 -16.27
N ASN A 105 4.66 -4.96 -14.99
CA ASN A 105 4.77 -6.33 -14.50
C ASN A 105 3.42 -7.01 -14.21
N PHE A 106 2.30 -6.37 -14.55
CA PHE A 106 0.98 -6.98 -14.43
C PHE A 106 0.91 -8.25 -15.28
N THR A 107 0.30 -9.30 -14.74
CA THR A 107 0.15 -10.55 -15.48
C THR A 107 -0.91 -10.41 -16.57
N PRO A 108 -0.91 -11.28 -17.61
CA PRO A 108 -1.84 -11.19 -18.73
C PRO A 108 -3.32 -11.04 -18.34
N SER A 109 -3.78 -11.74 -17.29
CA SER A 109 -5.17 -11.61 -16.81
C SER A 109 -5.51 -10.24 -16.24
N PHE A 110 -4.51 -9.44 -15.85
CA PHE A 110 -4.70 -8.12 -15.23
C PHE A 110 -4.19 -6.96 -16.07
N GLU A 111 -3.73 -7.19 -17.30
CA GLU A 111 -3.27 -6.14 -18.22
C GLU A 111 -4.29 -4.98 -18.35
N GLY A 112 -5.58 -5.31 -18.43
CA GLY A 112 -6.68 -4.34 -18.50
C GLY A 112 -6.82 -3.44 -17.26
N LEU A 113 -6.22 -3.81 -16.13
CA LEU A 113 -6.26 -3.04 -14.88
C LEU A 113 -5.09 -2.07 -14.71
N LYS A 114 -4.11 -2.03 -15.64
CA LYS A 114 -2.99 -1.06 -15.58
C LYS A 114 -3.49 0.38 -15.45
N GLY A 115 -4.54 0.74 -16.21
CA GLY A 115 -5.16 2.06 -16.15
C GLY A 115 -5.70 2.41 -14.76
N LEU A 116 -6.36 1.46 -14.09
CA LEU A 116 -6.80 1.62 -12.71
C LEU A 116 -5.61 1.79 -11.77
N GLY A 117 -4.55 0.99 -11.90
CA GLY A 117 -3.32 1.14 -11.12
C GLY A 117 -2.70 2.54 -11.22
N ILE A 118 -2.67 3.13 -12.42
CA ILE A 118 -2.22 4.51 -12.65
C ILE A 118 -3.09 5.50 -11.87
N ILE A 119 -4.42 5.35 -11.93
CA ILE A 119 -5.36 6.27 -11.28
C ILE A 119 -5.26 6.17 -9.75
N LEU A 120 -5.27 4.95 -9.20
CA LEU A 120 -5.14 4.74 -7.75
C LEU A 120 -3.81 5.28 -7.22
N ARG A 121 -2.71 5.04 -7.95
CA ARG A 121 -1.41 5.63 -7.61
C ARG A 121 -1.46 7.16 -7.57
N LYS A 122 -2.07 7.80 -8.58
CA LYS A 122 -2.21 9.25 -8.62
C LYS A 122 -3.05 9.80 -7.47
N ILE A 123 -4.12 9.11 -7.09
CA ILE A 123 -4.99 9.49 -5.96
C ILE A 123 -4.19 9.50 -4.66
N LEU A 124 -3.36 8.47 -4.45
CA LEU A 124 -2.62 8.28 -3.20
C LEU A 124 -1.33 9.11 -3.14
N PHE A 125 -0.52 9.14 -4.20
CA PHE A 125 0.85 9.67 -4.18
C PHE A 125 1.05 10.95 -5.01
N ASN A 126 0.01 11.43 -5.70
CA ASN A 126 0.10 12.52 -6.67
C ASN A 126 1.14 12.24 -7.79
N TYR A 127 1.45 13.22 -8.64
CA TYR A 127 2.43 13.07 -9.73
C TYR A 127 3.89 13.06 -9.26
N ASN A 128 4.18 13.61 -8.09
CA ASN A 128 5.56 13.80 -7.60
C ASN A 128 5.99 12.78 -6.55
N GLY A 129 5.15 11.78 -6.25
CA GLY A 129 5.39 10.80 -5.18
C GLY A 129 5.49 11.42 -3.78
N LYS A 130 5.08 12.68 -3.62
CA LYS A 130 5.10 13.34 -2.32
C LYS A 130 4.02 12.72 -1.45
N TYR A 131 4.42 12.31 -0.25
CA TYR A 131 3.51 11.95 0.81
C TYR A 131 2.48 13.07 0.99
N ILE A 132 1.20 12.70 0.94
CA ILE A 132 0.09 13.61 1.25
C ILE A 132 -0.32 13.23 2.67
N GLU A 133 -0.33 14.19 3.59
CA GLU A 133 -0.83 13.95 4.93
C GLU A 133 -2.24 13.34 4.90
N THR A 134 -2.55 12.55 5.93
CA THR A 134 -3.91 12.04 6.09
C THR A 134 -4.88 13.22 6.21
N PRO A 135 -5.89 13.34 5.33
CA PRO A 135 -6.88 14.40 5.46
C PRO A 135 -7.73 14.18 6.73
N GLU A 136 -8.18 15.26 7.36
CA GLU A 136 -9.10 15.19 8.50
C GLU A 136 -10.40 14.43 8.15
N ASP A 137 -10.91 14.68 6.93
CA ASP A 137 -12.03 13.93 6.35
C ASP A 137 -11.54 13.01 5.24
N CYS A 138 -11.67 11.70 5.49
CA CYS A 138 -11.30 10.65 4.54
C CYS A 138 -12.37 10.40 3.47
N GLY A 139 -13.60 10.87 3.67
CA GLY A 139 -14.74 10.64 2.76
C GLY A 139 -14.41 10.97 1.30
N PRO A 140 -13.88 12.18 0.99
CA PRO A 140 -13.47 12.54 -0.37
C PRO A 140 -12.36 11.66 -0.95
N LEU A 141 -11.47 11.11 -0.11
CA LEU A 141 -10.43 10.19 -0.57
C LEU A 141 -11.02 8.84 -0.95
N TYR A 142 -11.90 8.27 -0.11
CA TYR A 142 -12.65 7.05 -0.43
C TYR A 142 -13.49 7.19 -1.69
N GLN A 143 -14.22 8.31 -1.84
CA GLN A 143 -15.05 8.55 -3.03
C GLN A 143 -14.23 8.58 -4.31
N ARG A 144 -13.02 9.17 -4.29
CA ARG A 144 -12.11 9.15 -5.45
C ARG A 144 -11.63 7.74 -5.77
N MET A 145 -11.32 6.93 -4.76
CA MET A 145 -10.95 5.53 -4.96
C MET A 145 -12.11 4.74 -5.57
N ILE A 146 -13.30 4.80 -4.98
CA ILE A 146 -14.52 4.12 -5.47
C ILE A 146 -14.82 4.52 -6.92
N LYS A 147 -14.82 5.83 -7.22
CA LYS A 147 -15.07 6.34 -8.57
C LYS A 147 -14.02 5.89 -9.60
N ALA A 148 -12.80 5.53 -9.18
CA ALA A 148 -11.80 4.97 -10.08
C ALA A 148 -12.16 3.52 -10.47
N PHE A 149 -12.64 2.73 -9.51
CA PHE A 149 -13.14 1.38 -9.75
C PHE A 149 -14.38 1.40 -10.65
N ASP A 150 -15.40 2.19 -10.32
CA ASP A 150 -16.67 2.28 -11.09
C ASP A 150 -16.49 2.70 -12.56
N LYS A 151 -15.37 3.36 -12.87
CA LYS A 151 -15.05 3.77 -14.25
C LYS A 151 -14.33 2.70 -15.05
N THR A 152 -13.75 1.72 -14.36
CA THR A 152 -12.92 0.67 -14.96
C THR A 152 -13.66 -0.67 -15.03
N ILE A 153 -14.51 -0.96 -14.03
CA ILE A 153 -15.28 -2.21 -13.85
C ILE A 153 -16.76 -1.85 -13.85
#